data_AF-A0A0D2MRX9-F1
#
_entry.id   AF-A0A0D2MRX9-F1
#
_cell.length_a   1.000
_cell.length_b   1.000
_cell.length_c   1.000
_cell.angle_alpha   90.00
_cell.angle_beta   90.00
_cell.angle_gamma   90.00
#
_symmetry.space_group_name_H-M   'P 1'
#
loop_
_entity.id
_entity.type
_entity.pdbx_description
1 polymer ?
#
loop_
_entity_poly.entity_id
_entity_poly.type
_entity_poly.pdbx_seq_one_letter_code
_entity_poly.pdbx_strand_id
1 'polypeptide(L)'
;MGASGSTALVALVHPTRAVFASLGDCMAVVGRTGGAGKATQQHRVYGYGPDVLEELERIEATGAWVTDGRVCNVLAVSRAFGDPEFKGEGLKVLLREGASKGMWPKSLAEEHVFTSDPVIVEPDVTEVRFTEDDEFLILATDGLWDAVPVNEAAALARKQFSLGRSSQEVADALTDHALKRYTSDNATCIVVDLRSEARRQQQAGQRQQGGGWLGGLFGGR
;
A
#
# COMPACT_ATOMS: atom_id res chain seq x y z
N MET A 1 6.14 -24.33 -10.56
CA MET A 1 5.26 -23.54 -11.44
C MET A 1 5.49 -22.08 -11.14
N GLY A 2 5.58 -21.23 -12.17
CA GLY A 2 5.51 -19.78 -12.01
C GLY A 2 4.15 -19.35 -12.50
N ALA A 3 3.13 -19.53 -11.66
CA ALA A 3 1.86 -18.92 -11.91
C ALA A 3 1.92 -17.51 -11.32
N SER A 4 1.56 -16.50 -12.10
CA SER A 4 1.66 -15.10 -11.67
C SER A 4 0.38 -14.68 -10.97
N GLY A 5 0.55 -13.85 -9.95
CA GLY A 5 -0.51 -13.09 -9.31
C GLY A 5 -0.23 -11.59 -9.33
N SER A 6 -1.24 -10.79 -9.01
CA SER A 6 -1.08 -9.36 -8.77
C SER A 6 -2.08 -8.85 -7.74
N THR A 7 -1.62 -7.96 -6.89
CA THR A 7 -2.47 -7.12 -6.06
C THR A 7 -2.99 -5.94 -6.88
N ALA A 8 -3.99 -5.23 -6.36
CA ALA A 8 -4.55 -4.05 -7.00
C ALA A 8 -5.09 -3.05 -5.97
N LEU A 9 -4.69 -1.79 -6.11
CA LEU A 9 -5.28 -0.67 -5.41
C LEU A 9 -5.71 0.38 -6.44
N VAL A 10 -7.01 0.58 -6.56
CA VAL A 10 -7.61 1.51 -7.51
C VAL A 10 -8.30 2.63 -6.73
N ALA A 11 -8.15 3.88 -7.19
CA ALA A 11 -8.86 5.03 -6.65
C ALA A 11 -9.58 5.82 -7.74
N LEU A 12 -10.86 6.08 -7.53
CA LEU A 12 -11.63 7.09 -8.26
C LEU A 12 -11.70 8.36 -7.43
N VAL A 13 -10.99 9.40 -7.86
CA VAL A 13 -10.86 10.66 -7.12
C VAL A 13 -11.78 11.72 -7.72
N HIS A 14 -12.66 12.27 -6.88
CA HIS A 14 -13.54 13.41 -7.14
C HIS A 14 -13.10 14.60 -6.26
N PRO A 15 -13.39 15.87 -6.61
CA PRO A 15 -13.00 17.02 -5.79
C PRO A 15 -13.40 16.98 -4.30
N THR A 16 -14.41 16.18 -3.93
CA THR A 16 -14.96 16.11 -2.56
C THR A 16 -14.84 14.74 -1.91
N ARG A 17 -14.36 13.72 -2.64
CA ARG A 17 -14.26 12.34 -2.13
C ARG A 17 -13.37 11.47 -3.00
N ALA A 18 -12.88 10.38 -2.44
CA ALA A 18 -12.34 9.26 -3.21
C ALA A 18 -13.07 7.96 -2.86
N VAL A 19 -13.24 7.11 -3.86
CA VAL A 19 -13.66 5.72 -3.69
C VAL A 19 -12.49 4.83 -4.04
N PHE A 20 -12.16 3.89 -3.15
CA PHE A 20 -11.08 2.95 -3.33
C PHE A 20 -11.64 1.55 -3.53
N ALA A 21 -10.98 0.76 -4.39
CA ALA A 21 -11.13 -0.68 -4.43
C ALA A 21 -9.75 -1.28 -4.18
N SER A 22 -9.61 -2.00 -3.06
CA SER A 22 -8.33 -2.55 -2.57
C SER A 22 -8.39 -4.07 -2.53
N LEU A 23 -7.35 -4.72 -3.06
CA LEU A 23 -7.15 -6.14 -3.00
C LEU A 23 -5.65 -6.43 -2.93
N GLY A 24 -5.24 -7.19 -1.90
CA GLY A 24 -3.84 -7.42 -1.57
C GLY A 24 -3.28 -6.39 -0.59
N ASP A 25 -1.98 -6.15 -0.65
CA ASP A 25 -1.18 -5.46 0.37
C ASP A 25 -0.70 -4.05 -0.01
N CYS A 26 -1.09 -3.55 -1.18
CA CYS A 26 -1.01 -2.11 -1.46
C CYS A 26 -1.94 -1.34 -0.51
N MET A 27 -1.57 -0.09 -0.18
CA MET A 27 -2.37 0.71 0.75
C MET A 27 -2.45 2.17 0.30
N ALA A 28 -3.63 2.75 0.50
CA ALA A 28 -3.89 4.17 0.37
C ALA A 28 -3.90 4.86 1.75
N VAL A 29 -3.32 6.05 1.81
CA VAL A 29 -3.27 6.91 2.99
C VAL A 29 -3.75 8.30 2.61
N VAL A 30 -4.55 8.91 3.49
CA VAL A 30 -4.92 10.32 3.40
C VAL A 30 -4.09 11.13 4.39
N GLY A 31 -3.33 12.08 3.88
CA GLY A 31 -2.61 13.06 4.69
C GLY A 31 -3.53 14.22 5.09
N ARG A 32 -3.59 14.50 6.39
CA ARG A 32 -4.44 15.56 6.96
C ARG A 32 -3.64 16.56 7.77
N THR A 33 -4.16 17.77 7.96
CA THR A 33 -3.59 18.72 8.93
C THR A 33 -3.33 18.00 10.27
N GLY A 34 -2.07 17.93 10.69
CA GLY A 34 -1.68 17.31 11.97
C GLY A 34 -1.47 15.79 11.96
N GLY A 35 -1.67 15.08 10.84
CA GLY A 35 -1.44 13.63 10.81
C GLY A 35 -1.69 12.95 9.46
N ALA A 36 -1.97 11.65 9.53
CA ALA A 36 -2.43 10.85 8.40
C ALA A 36 -3.25 9.65 8.89
N GLY A 37 -4.10 9.12 8.02
CA GLY A 37 -4.90 7.93 8.30
C GLY A 37 -4.95 6.99 7.11
N LYS A 38 -5.03 5.68 7.37
CA LYS A 38 -5.27 4.67 6.34
C LYS A 38 -6.64 4.93 5.68
N ALA A 39 -6.67 4.91 4.35
CA ALA A 39 -7.89 5.00 3.55
C ALA A 39 -8.38 3.62 3.10
N THR A 40 -7.46 2.65 3.02
CA THR A 40 -7.75 1.24 2.73
C THR A 40 -7.06 0.33 3.74
N GLN A 41 -7.54 -0.91 3.83
CA GLN A 41 -6.92 -1.99 4.59
C GLN A 41 -6.03 -2.83 3.69
N GLN A 42 -5.05 -3.50 4.30
CA GLN A 42 -4.15 -4.42 3.61
C GLN A 42 -4.62 -5.85 3.87
N HIS A 43 -4.61 -6.68 2.84
CA HIS A 43 -5.03 -8.08 2.93
C HIS A 43 -3.80 -8.99 3.09
N ARG A 44 -3.23 -8.94 4.29
CA ARG A 44 -1.99 -9.64 4.68
C ARG A 44 -2.28 -10.68 5.74
N VAL A 45 -1.42 -11.69 5.81
CA VAL A 45 -1.48 -12.77 6.81
C VAL A 45 -0.29 -12.73 7.79
N TYR A 46 0.33 -11.56 7.90
CA TYR A 46 1.49 -11.31 8.76
C TYR A 46 1.40 -9.93 9.39
N GLY A 47 2.14 -9.74 10.48
CA GLY A 47 2.09 -8.51 11.27
C GLY A 47 0.97 -8.55 12.31
N TYR A 48 0.45 -7.38 12.65
CA TYR A 48 -0.54 -7.20 13.70
C TYR A 48 -1.62 -6.23 13.24
N GLY A 49 -2.86 -6.47 13.65
CA GLY A 49 -3.99 -5.60 13.34
C GLY A 49 -5.28 -6.41 13.16
N PRO A 50 -6.44 -5.75 13.28
CA PRO A 50 -7.72 -6.41 13.04
C PRO A 50 -7.84 -6.93 11.61
N ASP A 51 -7.30 -6.20 10.62
CA ASP A 51 -7.26 -6.59 9.22
C ASP A 51 -6.51 -7.91 8.99
N VAL A 52 -5.41 -8.12 9.71
CA VAL A 52 -4.65 -9.37 9.66
C VAL A 52 -5.45 -10.51 10.30
N LEU A 53 -6.08 -10.26 11.46
CA LEU A 53 -6.87 -11.28 12.17
C LEU A 53 -8.08 -11.74 11.34
N GLU A 54 -8.79 -10.81 10.71
CA GLU A 54 -9.94 -11.11 9.85
C GLU A 54 -9.53 -12.01 8.66
N GLU A 55 -8.39 -11.74 8.02
CA GLU A 55 -7.91 -12.59 6.92
C GLU A 55 -7.39 -13.95 7.40
N LEU A 56 -6.75 -14.03 8.56
CA LEU A 56 -6.34 -15.31 9.16
C LEU A 56 -7.56 -16.19 9.45
N GLU A 57 -8.57 -15.65 10.15
CA GLU A 57 -9.81 -16.37 10.45
C GLU A 57 -10.52 -16.84 9.17
N ARG A 58 -10.60 -15.97 8.15
CA ARG A 58 -11.19 -16.31 6.85
C ARG A 58 -10.44 -17.46 6.17
N ILE A 59 -9.11 -17.42 6.16
CA ILE A 59 -8.27 -18.45 5.53
C ILE A 59 -8.40 -19.79 6.27
N GLU A 60 -8.35 -19.77 7.60
CA GLU A 60 -8.50 -20.99 8.41
C GLU A 60 -9.88 -21.65 8.20
N ALA A 61 -10.94 -20.85 8.02
CA ALA A 61 -12.27 -21.36 7.70
C ALA A 61 -12.34 -22.09 6.34
N THR A 62 -11.39 -21.86 5.43
CA THR A 62 -11.27 -22.60 4.16
C THR A 62 -10.64 -23.98 4.32
N GLY A 63 -10.07 -24.28 5.48
CA GLY A 63 -9.20 -25.44 5.72
C GLY A 63 -7.72 -25.17 5.45
N ALA A 64 -7.38 -24.05 4.81
CA ALA A 64 -6.00 -23.63 4.65
C ALA A 64 -5.36 -23.22 5.98
N TRP A 65 -4.03 -23.06 5.96
CA TRP A 65 -3.25 -22.64 7.11
C TRP A 65 -2.29 -21.51 6.73
N VAL A 66 -1.81 -20.79 7.74
CA VAL A 66 -0.76 -19.77 7.58
C VAL A 66 0.46 -20.18 8.37
N THR A 67 1.62 -20.15 7.73
CA THR A 67 2.92 -20.43 8.36
C THR A 67 3.96 -19.51 7.77
N ASP A 68 4.86 -18.99 8.60
CA ASP A 68 5.88 -18.02 8.20
C ASP A 68 5.33 -16.79 7.46
N GLY A 69 4.14 -16.33 7.87
CA GLY A 69 3.46 -15.18 7.27
C GLY A 69 2.98 -15.44 5.84
N ARG A 70 2.75 -16.71 5.48
CA ARG A 70 2.31 -17.12 4.13
C ARG A 70 1.19 -18.15 4.19
N VAL A 71 0.19 -17.98 3.35
CA VAL A 71 -0.87 -18.95 3.07
C VAL A 71 -0.23 -20.22 2.52
N CYS A 72 -0.47 -21.34 3.20
CA CYS A 72 0.13 -22.64 2.94
C CYS A 72 1.68 -22.59 2.83
N ASN A 73 2.33 -21.69 3.56
CA ASN A 73 3.78 -21.41 3.45
C ASN A 73 4.27 -21.05 2.03
N VAL A 74 3.39 -20.49 1.20
CA VAL A 74 3.71 -20.16 -0.20
C VAL A 74 3.45 -18.67 -0.48
N LEU A 75 2.23 -18.17 -0.28
CA LEU A 75 1.83 -16.81 -0.71
C LEU A 75 1.65 -15.86 0.48
N ALA A 76 2.25 -14.66 0.45
CA ALA A 76 2.21 -13.71 1.57
C ALA A 76 0.95 -12.82 1.61
N VAL A 77 0.12 -12.86 0.57
CA VAL A 77 -1.14 -12.12 0.46
C VAL A 77 -2.32 -13.07 0.49
N SER A 78 -3.45 -12.60 1.00
CA SER A 78 -4.69 -13.38 1.11
C SER A 78 -5.71 -13.05 0.01
N ARG A 79 -5.50 -11.96 -0.73
CA ARG A 79 -6.35 -11.56 -1.85
C ARG A 79 -5.49 -11.08 -3.02
N ALA A 80 -5.70 -11.66 -4.19
CA ALA A 80 -4.89 -11.42 -5.38
C ALA A 80 -5.64 -11.81 -6.66
N PHE A 81 -5.42 -11.08 -7.77
CA PHE A 81 -5.72 -11.59 -9.10
C PHE A 81 -4.69 -12.63 -9.50
N GLY A 82 -5.06 -13.60 -10.34
CA GLY A 82 -4.15 -14.70 -10.70
C GLY A 82 -4.06 -15.74 -9.59
N ASP A 83 -2.86 -16.25 -9.32
CA ASP A 83 -2.59 -17.29 -8.30
C ASP A 83 -3.53 -18.51 -8.40
N PRO A 84 -3.65 -19.12 -9.60
CA PRO A 84 -4.60 -20.21 -9.83
C PRO A 84 -4.36 -21.42 -8.93
N GLU A 85 -3.15 -21.66 -8.42
CA GLU A 85 -2.86 -22.73 -7.47
C GLU A 85 -3.61 -22.59 -6.13
N PHE A 86 -4.10 -21.40 -5.80
CA PHE A 86 -4.91 -21.16 -4.61
C PHE A 86 -6.42 -21.10 -4.90
N LYS A 87 -6.85 -21.50 -6.10
CA LYS A 87 -8.23 -21.35 -6.56
C LYS A 87 -8.76 -22.59 -7.27
N GLY A 88 -9.98 -22.98 -6.95
CA GLY A 88 -10.69 -24.09 -7.59
C GLY A 88 -9.85 -25.36 -7.71
N GLU A 89 -9.72 -25.87 -8.95
CA GLU A 89 -8.95 -27.09 -9.23
C GLU A 89 -7.44 -26.96 -8.97
N GLY A 90 -6.91 -25.73 -8.93
CA GLY A 90 -5.49 -25.48 -8.62
C GLY A 90 -5.09 -25.90 -7.21
N LEU A 91 -6.04 -25.95 -6.27
CA LEU A 91 -5.79 -26.40 -4.89
C LEU A 91 -5.29 -27.85 -4.81
N LYS A 92 -5.77 -28.72 -5.70
CA LYS A 92 -5.27 -30.09 -5.83
C LYS A 92 -3.82 -30.12 -6.32
N VAL A 93 -3.46 -29.18 -7.19
CA VAL A 93 -2.09 -29.02 -7.70
C VAL A 93 -1.18 -28.49 -6.60
N LEU A 94 -1.62 -27.47 -5.85
CA LEU A 94 -0.90 -26.93 -4.69
C LEU A 94 -0.52 -28.06 -3.72
N LEU A 95 -1.50 -28.84 -3.26
CA LEU A 95 -1.29 -29.97 -2.34
C LEU A 95 -0.28 -30.99 -2.89
N ARG A 96 -0.46 -31.44 -4.13
CA ARG A 96 0.43 -32.44 -4.75
C ARG A 96 1.85 -31.91 -4.94
N GLU A 97 2.01 -30.66 -5.38
CA GLU A 97 3.33 -30.05 -5.56
C GLU A 97 4.04 -29.78 -4.23
N GLY A 98 3.33 -29.30 -3.21
CA GLY A 98 3.97 -29.08 -1.91
C GLY A 98 4.43 -30.39 -1.28
N ALA A 99 3.67 -31.49 -1.43
CA ALA A 99 4.10 -32.80 -0.99
C ALA A 99 5.31 -33.32 -1.77
N SER A 100 5.36 -33.10 -3.09
CA SER A 100 6.53 -33.51 -3.90
C SER A 100 7.79 -32.72 -3.58
N LYS A 101 7.64 -31.48 -3.10
CA LYS A 101 8.72 -30.60 -2.61
C LYS A 101 9.06 -30.81 -1.13
N GLY A 102 8.37 -31.70 -0.42
CA GLY A 102 8.61 -31.97 1.00
C GLY A 102 8.12 -30.86 1.95
N MET A 103 7.23 -29.98 1.49
CA MET A 103 6.62 -28.93 2.31
C MET A 103 5.62 -29.50 3.32
N TRP A 104 5.01 -30.63 2.98
CA TRP A 104 4.10 -31.39 3.85
C TRP A 104 4.10 -32.89 3.49
N PRO A 105 3.58 -33.77 4.36
CA PRO A 105 3.47 -35.20 4.07
C PRO A 105 2.55 -35.50 2.88
N LYS A 106 2.80 -36.63 2.20
CA LYS A 106 1.93 -37.10 1.10
C LYS A 106 0.50 -37.37 1.55
N SER A 107 0.30 -37.90 2.75
CA SER A 107 -1.03 -38.15 3.31
C SER A 107 -1.87 -36.87 3.41
N LEU A 108 -1.25 -35.75 3.81
CA LEU A 108 -1.94 -34.46 3.83
C LEU A 108 -2.42 -34.08 2.43
N ALA A 109 -1.61 -34.28 1.39
CA ALA A 109 -2.01 -33.96 0.02
C ALA A 109 -3.11 -34.87 -0.56
N GLU A 110 -3.26 -36.09 -0.02
CA GLU A 110 -4.27 -37.07 -0.46
C GLU A 110 -5.61 -36.91 0.28
N GLU A 111 -5.55 -36.50 1.55
CA GLU A 111 -6.71 -36.47 2.45
C GLU A 111 -7.29 -35.05 2.64
N HIS A 112 -6.47 -34.01 2.50
CA HIS A 112 -6.90 -32.64 2.81
C HIS A 112 -7.87 -32.10 1.75
N VAL A 113 -8.92 -31.43 2.22
CA VAL A 113 -9.96 -30.83 1.38
C VAL A 113 -10.17 -29.40 1.83
N PHE A 114 -9.98 -28.46 0.91
CA PHE A 114 -10.39 -27.07 1.11
C PHE A 114 -11.89 -26.94 0.89
N THR A 115 -12.56 -26.16 1.74
CA THR A 115 -13.99 -25.87 1.61
C THR A 115 -14.27 -24.76 0.60
N SER A 116 -13.33 -23.84 0.41
CA SER A 116 -13.36 -22.74 -0.56
C SER A 116 -11.94 -22.24 -0.88
N ASP A 117 -11.83 -21.22 -1.74
CA ASP A 117 -10.55 -20.64 -2.13
C ASP A 117 -9.94 -19.81 -0.97
N PRO A 118 -8.72 -20.14 -0.48
CA PRO A 118 -8.04 -19.33 0.55
C PRO A 118 -7.59 -17.97 0.03
N VAL A 119 -7.27 -17.86 -1.27
CA VAL A 119 -6.90 -16.61 -1.92
C VAL A 119 -8.03 -16.17 -2.85
N ILE A 120 -8.60 -15.00 -2.58
CA ILE A 120 -9.84 -14.55 -3.23
C ILE A 120 -9.58 -13.31 -4.11
N VAL A 121 -10.55 -12.95 -4.97
CA VAL A 121 -10.45 -11.82 -5.93
C VAL A 121 -11.33 -10.63 -5.55
N GLU A 122 -12.02 -10.71 -4.43
CA GLU A 122 -13.00 -9.75 -3.96
C GLU A 122 -12.31 -8.56 -3.30
N PRO A 123 -12.44 -7.34 -3.86
CA PRO A 123 -11.86 -6.15 -3.28
C PRO A 123 -12.71 -5.61 -2.14
N ASP A 124 -12.04 -5.00 -1.17
CA ASP A 124 -12.69 -4.09 -0.23
C ASP A 124 -12.94 -2.75 -0.92
N VAL A 125 -14.17 -2.23 -0.79
CA VAL A 125 -14.56 -0.92 -1.34
C VAL A 125 -14.78 0.06 -0.19
N THR A 126 -14.00 1.14 -0.18
CA THR A 126 -14.10 2.21 0.84
C THR A 126 -14.34 3.56 0.20
N GLU A 127 -15.12 4.42 0.86
CA GLU A 127 -15.31 5.83 0.46
C GLU A 127 -14.70 6.74 1.53
N VAL A 128 -13.85 7.67 1.11
CA VAL A 128 -13.35 8.75 1.96
C VAL A 128 -13.91 10.06 1.44
N ARG A 129 -14.65 10.77 2.29
CA ARG A 129 -15.09 12.15 2.01
C ARG A 129 -14.01 13.12 2.45
N PHE A 130 -13.66 14.03 1.56
CA PHE A 130 -12.64 15.04 1.84
C PHE A 130 -13.23 16.20 2.64
N THR A 131 -12.35 16.78 3.43
CA THR A 131 -12.51 17.93 4.30
C THR A 131 -11.43 18.96 3.94
N GLU A 132 -11.52 20.17 4.48
CA GLU A 132 -10.52 21.22 4.25
C GLU A 132 -9.14 20.90 4.86
N ASP A 133 -9.10 19.92 5.76
CA ASP A 133 -7.88 19.41 6.39
C ASP A 133 -7.19 18.34 5.56
N ASP A 134 -7.84 17.73 4.56
CA ASP A 134 -7.20 16.75 3.70
C ASP A 134 -6.29 17.44 2.68
N GLU A 135 -5.00 17.10 2.71
CA GLU A 135 -3.96 17.77 1.93
C GLU A 135 -3.54 16.97 0.70
N PHE A 136 -3.44 15.65 0.84
CA PHE A 136 -2.97 14.76 -0.23
C PHE A 136 -3.39 13.31 -0.01
N LEU A 137 -3.38 12.52 -1.08
CA LEU A 137 -3.43 11.06 -1.03
C LEU A 137 -2.06 10.48 -1.37
N ILE A 138 -1.71 9.37 -0.73
CA ILE A 138 -0.58 8.52 -1.09
C ILE A 138 -1.12 7.12 -1.34
N LEU A 139 -0.93 6.59 -2.55
CA LEU A 139 -1.17 5.18 -2.87
C LEU A 139 0.18 4.54 -3.13
N ALA A 140 0.49 3.45 -2.46
CA ALA A 140 1.77 2.78 -2.70
C ALA A 140 1.71 1.27 -2.45
N THR A 141 2.70 0.58 -3.03
CA THR A 141 2.97 -0.84 -2.77
C THR A 141 3.54 -1.04 -1.36
N ASP A 142 3.53 -2.28 -0.92
CA ASP A 142 4.19 -2.74 0.31
C ASP A 142 5.68 -2.39 0.37
N GLY A 143 6.38 -2.35 -0.77
CA GLY A 143 7.77 -1.89 -0.85
C GLY A 143 8.00 -0.48 -0.25
N LEU A 144 6.97 0.39 -0.21
CA LEU A 144 7.00 1.62 0.59
C LEU A 144 6.58 1.36 2.04
N TRP A 145 5.42 0.76 2.26
CA TRP A 145 4.75 0.69 3.56
C TRP A 145 5.44 -0.21 4.59
N ASP A 146 6.21 -1.19 4.12
CA ASP A 146 7.01 -2.07 4.99
C ASP A 146 8.27 -1.36 5.49
N ALA A 147 8.77 -0.39 4.73
CA ALA A 147 9.97 0.37 5.08
C ALA A 147 9.64 1.67 5.81
N VAL A 148 8.56 2.37 5.42
CA VAL A 148 8.25 3.73 5.86
C VAL A 148 6.93 3.78 6.65
N PRO A 149 6.95 4.16 7.93
CA PRO A 149 5.73 4.34 8.71
C PRO A 149 4.81 5.43 8.13
N VAL A 150 3.50 5.21 8.21
CA VAL A 150 2.46 6.09 7.63
C VAL A 150 2.64 7.57 8.01
N ASN A 151 2.84 7.85 9.30
CA ASN A 151 3.01 9.24 9.78
C ASN A 151 4.33 9.86 9.32
N GLU A 152 5.38 9.05 9.15
CA GLU A 152 6.68 9.49 8.62
C GLU A 152 6.56 9.84 7.14
N ALA A 153 5.91 8.98 6.34
CA ALA A 153 5.61 9.24 4.93
C ALA A 153 4.79 10.53 4.75
N ALA A 154 3.74 10.71 5.55
CA ALA A 154 2.92 11.91 5.48
C ALA A 154 3.69 13.18 5.87
N ALA A 155 4.55 13.11 6.90
CA ALA A 155 5.41 14.23 7.28
C ALA A 155 6.40 14.60 6.17
N LEU A 156 7.00 13.60 5.53
CA LEU A 156 7.89 13.80 4.39
C LEU A 156 7.14 14.43 3.21
N ALA A 157 5.98 13.90 2.84
CA ALA A 157 5.16 14.44 1.76
C ALA A 157 4.78 15.91 1.99
N ARG A 158 4.31 16.23 3.21
CA ARG A 158 3.98 17.61 3.60
C ARG A 158 5.19 18.54 3.55
N LYS A 159 6.36 18.07 3.97
CA LYS A 159 7.62 18.82 3.85
C LYS A 159 7.97 19.08 2.38
N GLN A 160 7.84 18.10 1.50
CA GLN A 160 8.14 18.31 0.07
C GLN A 160 7.16 19.30 -0.57
N PHE A 161 5.87 19.20 -0.23
CA PHE A 161 4.87 20.15 -0.70
C PHE A 161 5.11 21.57 -0.18
N SER A 162 5.52 21.77 1.07
CA SER A 162 5.91 23.11 1.58
C SER A 162 7.21 23.61 0.93
N LEU A 163 8.09 22.69 0.54
CA LEU A 163 9.22 22.92 -0.36
C LEU A 163 8.81 23.17 -1.82
N GLY A 164 7.50 23.31 -2.12
CA GLY A 164 6.93 23.73 -3.41
C GLY A 164 7.08 22.69 -4.51
N ARG A 165 7.32 21.43 -4.13
CA ARG A 165 7.52 20.31 -5.03
C ARG A 165 6.20 19.85 -5.64
N SER A 166 6.27 19.39 -6.87
CA SER A 166 5.17 18.71 -7.56
C SER A 166 4.86 17.36 -6.93
N SER A 167 3.67 16.81 -7.19
CA SER A 167 3.31 15.47 -6.71
C SER A 167 4.27 14.38 -7.19
N GLN A 168 4.85 14.53 -8.39
CA GLN A 168 5.86 13.59 -8.89
C GLN A 168 7.11 13.62 -8.03
N GLU A 169 7.65 14.81 -7.75
CA GLU A 169 8.83 14.96 -6.88
C GLU A 169 8.55 14.51 -5.44
N VAL A 170 7.30 14.64 -4.97
CA VAL A 170 6.89 14.09 -3.67
C VAL A 170 6.89 12.56 -3.70
N ALA A 171 6.37 11.94 -4.76
CA ALA A 171 6.39 10.49 -4.94
C ALA A 171 7.83 9.95 -5.02
N ASP A 172 8.70 10.62 -5.77
CA ASP A 172 10.12 10.28 -5.89
C ASP A 172 10.82 10.37 -4.54
N ALA A 173 10.53 11.41 -3.75
CA ALA A 173 11.08 11.55 -2.40
C ALA A 173 10.64 10.42 -1.46
N LEU A 174 9.40 9.93 -1.59
CA LEU A 174 8.87 8.82 -0.78
C LEU A 174 9.55 7.49 -1.15
N THR A 175 9.69 7.19 -2.44
CA THR A 175 10.35 5.96 -2.90
C THR A 175 11.85 5.99 -2.60
N ASP A 176 12.53 7.12 -2.79
CA ASP A 176 13.92 7.32 -2.38
C ASP A 176 14.11 7.11 -0.88
N HIS A 177 13.14 7.54 -0.07
CA HIS A 177 13.18 7.34 1.37
C HIS A 177 13.00 5.87 1.76
N ALA A 178 12.13 5.13 1.06
CA ALA A 178 12.01 3.68 1.23
C ALA A 178 13.34 2.96 0.89
N LEU A 179 14.00 3.35 -0.21
CA LEU A 179 15.30 2.82 -0.62
C LEU A 179 16.39 3.11 0.42
N LYS A 180 16.42 4.33 0.98
CA LYS A 180 17.34 4.70 2.06
C LYS A 180 17.09 3.93 3.36
N ARG A 181 15.87 3.41 3.52
CA ARG A 181 15.47 2.51 4.61
C ARG A 181 15.60 1.04 4.23
N TYR A 182 16.34 0.74 3.16
CA TYR A 182 16.72 -0.60 2.73
C TYR A 182 15.53 -1.49 2.36
N THR A 183 14.46 -0.91 1.79
CA THR A 183 13.46 -1.75 1.13
C THR A 183 14.13 -2.63 0.07
N SER A 184 13.85 -3.93 0.12
CA SER A 184 14.34 -4.90 -0.85
C SER A 184 13.31 -5.22 -1.94
N ASP A 185 12.16 -4.54 -1.91
CA ASP A 185 11.06 -4.77 -2.82
C ASP A 185 10.88 -3.61 -3.82
N ASN A 186 10.03 -3.83 -4.82
CA ASN A 186 9.60 -2.79 -5.75
C ASN A 186 8.70 -1.77 -5.03
N ALA A 187 9.22 -0.57 -4.83
CA ALA A 187 8.48 0.55 -4.26
C ALA A 187 7.87 1.43 -5.37
N THR A 188 6.55 1.33 -5.57
CA THR A 188 5.79 2.23 -6.45
C THR A 188 4.91 3.14 -5.62
N CYS A 189 4.87 4.43 -5.93
CA CYS A 189 4.11 5.44 -5.20
C CYS A 189 3.40 6.40 -6.15
N ILE A 190 2.13 6.69 -5.87
CA ILE A 190 1.32 7.72 -6.53
C ILE A 190 0.90 8.72 -5.47
N VAL A 191 1.10 10.01 -5.75
CA VAL A 191 0.70 11.11 -4.87
C VAL A 191 -0.31 12.00 -5.59
N VAL A 192 -1.43 12.29 -4.92
CA VAL A 192 -2.47 13.21 -5.41
C VAL A 192 -2.54 14.42 -4.50
N ASP A 193 -2.32 15.62 -5.05
CA ASP A 193 -2.45 16.87 -4.31
C ASP A 193 -3.92 17.29 -4.26
N LEU A 194 -4.53 17.25 -3.07
CA LEU A 194 -5.94 17.58 -2.86
C LEU A 194 -6.17 19.07 -2.58
N ARG A 195 -5.10 19.86 -2.38
CA ARG A 195 -5.22 21.27 -2.02
C ARG A 195 -5.80 22.07 -3.18
N SER A 196 -6.63 23.05 -2.85
CA SER A 196 -7.22 23.97 -3.84
C SER A 196 -6.15 24.74 -4.61
N GLU A 197 -6.47 25.14 -5.84
CA GLU A 197 -5.57 25.96 -6.67
C GLU A 197 -5.14 27.25 -5.97
N ALA A 198 -6.06 27.89 -5.23
CA ALA A 198 -5.75 29.08 -4.45
C ALA A 198 -4.70 28.81 -3.35
N ARG A 199 -4.80 27.67 -2.63
CA ARG A 199 -3.78 27.26 -1.64
C ARG A 199 -2.44 26.94 -2.32
N ARG A 200 -2.46 26.30 -3.50
CA ARG A 200 -1.25 26.02 -4.30
C ARG A 200 -0.56 27.32 -4.74
N GLN A 201 -1.33 28.31 -5.21
CA GLN A 201 -0.83 29.61 -5.67
C GLN A 201 -0.33 30.50 -4.52
N GLN A 202 -0.99 30.51 -3.36
CA GLN A 202 -0.50 31.24 -2.18
C GLN A 202 0.87 30.72 -1.71
N GLN A 203 1.06 29.39 -1.67
CA GLN A 203 2.34 28.80 -1.31
C GLN A 203 3.43 29.07 -2.36
N ALA A 204 3.07 29.15 -3.64
CA ALA A 204 3.99 29.59 -4.69
C ALA A 204 4.35 31.08 -4.58
N GLY A 205 3.39 31.94 -4.25
CA GLY A 205 3.57 33.39 -4.12
C GLY A 205 4.43 33.81 -2.93
N GLN A 206 4.31 33.13 -1.79
CA GLN A 206 5.17 33.37 -0.62
C GLN A 206 6.66 33.11 -0.91
N ARG A 207 6.98 32.26 -1.90
CA ARG A 207 8.37 31.98 -2.32
C ARG A 207 8.99 33.13 -3.09
N GLN A 208 8.24 33.74 -4.00
CA GLN A 208 8.73 34.86 -4.80
C GLN A 208 9.03 36.09 -3.92
N GLN A 209 8.32 36.27 -2.81
CA GLN A 209 8.59 37.36 -1.87
C GLN A 209 9.72 37.05 -0.87
N GLY A 210 9.94 35.77 -0.52
CA GLY A 210 11.01 35.36 0.41
C GLY A 210 12.42 35.25 -0.19
N GLY A 211 12.56 35.24 -1.52
CA GLY A 211 13.86 35.13 -2.22
C GLY A 211 14.58 36.46 -2.48
N GLY A 212 14.03 37.60 -2.03
CA GLY A 212 14.46 38.94 -2.46
C GLY A 212 15.44 39.70 -1.57
N TRP A 213 16.01 39.12 -0.51
CA TRP A 213 16.77 39.89 0.49
C TRP A 213 18.12 39.27 0.88
N LEU A 214 19.09 39.22 -0.05
CA LEU A 214 20.49 38.89 0.27
C LEU A 214 21.54 39.60 -0.62
N GLY A 215 21.19 40.71 -1.27
CA GLY A 215 22.12 41.45 -2.15
C GLY A 215 22.15 42.94 -1.87
N GLY A 216 22.83 43.37 -0.80
CA GLY A 216 22.97 44.81 -0.52
C GLY A 216 23.67 45.17 0.78
N LEU A 217 24.83 44.60 1.08
CA LEU A 217 25.66 45.04 2.22
C LEU A 217 27.15 44.89 1.91
N PHE A 218 27.63 45.55 0.86
CA PHE A 218 29.02 46.01 0.75
C PHE A 218 29.00 47.44 0.18
N GLY A 219 28.73 48.39 1.07
CA GLY A 219 28.97 49.81 0.84
C GLY A 219 30.45 50.11 1.03
N GLY A 220 31.05 50.79 0.06
CA GLY A 220 32.45 51.21 0.12
C GLY A 220 32.71 52.30 1.16
N ARG A 221 33.87 52.21 1.79
CA ARG A 221 34.88 53.27 1.85
C ARG A 221 36.22 52.67 2.25
#